data_AF-A0A017TF78-F1
#
_entry.id   AF-A0A017TF78-F1
#
_cell.length_a   1.000
_cell.length_b   1.000
_cell.length_c   1.000
_cell.angle_alpha   90.00
_cell.angle_beta   90.00
_cell.angle_gamma   90.00
#
_symmetry.space_group_name_H-M   'P 1'
#
loop_
_entity.id
_entity.type
_entity.pdbx_description
1 polymer ?
#
loop_
_entity_poly.entity_id
_entity_poly.type
_entity_poly.pdbx_seq_one_letter_code
_entity_poly.pdbx_strand_id
1 'polypeptide(L)'
;MRPRALLLLVAFCAPASTLGLAAGCGDTIVMNPDGEGGGGEGGTGKPDAGTGGSHVDGGADALQEYVDPGCPDQPPPLVDFQCDPYSQNNGDCAPEEGCFIYVQYPAEPCGQEIYGALCQLEGPSGQGDPCFGSFECQGGFVCVVTGSGNQCVQLCPLTGNDGCPAGLVCEPIDVDGYGGCL
;
A
#
# COMPACT_ATOMS: atom_id res chain seq x y z
N MET A 1 36.47 28.69 40.61
CA MET A 1 36.06 30.11 40.58
C MET A 1 36.43 30.64 39.20
N ARG A 2 35.59 31.09 38.26
CA ARG A 2 34.16 31.44 38.14
C ARG A 2 33.72 31.04 36.72
N PRO A 3 32.44 30.71 36.50
CA PRO A 3 31.89 30.40 35.18
C PRO A 3 31.62 31.69 34.39
N ARG A 4 31.70 31.64 33.06
CA ARG A 4 31.10 32.66 32.19
C ARG A 4 30.05 31.99 31.32
N ALA A 5 28.83 32.07 31.83
CA ALA A 5 27.61 31.96 31.05
C ALA A 5 27.58 33.10 30.02
N LEU A 6 27.31 32.78 28.75
CA LEU A 6 26.87 33.77 27.78
C LEU A 6 25.50 33.35 27.27
N LEU A 7 24.56 34.28 27.44
CA LEU A 7 23.15 34.19 27.13
C LEU A 7 22.87 34.16 25.61
N LEU A 8 21.94 33.26 25.23
CA LEU A 8 20.69 33.51 24.49
C LEU A 8 20.65 34.67 23.49
N LEU A 9 20.51 34.31 22.20
CA LEU A 9 19.74 35.07 21.22
C LEU A 9 18.99 34.08 20.31
N VAL A 10 17.80 33.67 20.77
CA VAL A 10 16.83 32.94 19.94
C VAL A 10 16.13 33.98 19.06
N ALA A 11 16.53 34.05 17.80
CA ALA A 11 15.81 34.80 16.79
C ALA A 11 14.63 33.94 16.29
N PHE A 12 13.46 34.16 16.89
CA PHE A 12 12.18 33.65 16.39
C PHE A 12 11.87 34.33 15.04
N CYS A 13 12.14 33.65 13.94
CA CYS A 13 11.72 34.06 12.61
C CYS A 13 10.44 33.29 12.26
N ALA A 14 9.28 33.93 12.44
CA ALA A 14 7.99 33.36 12.05
C ALA A 14 7.78 33.57 10.54
N PRO A 15 7.61 32.51 9.72
CA PRO A 15 7.12 32.67 8.36
C PRO A 15 5.60 32.92 8.37
N ALA A 16 5.19 34.04 7.79
CA ALA A 16 3.80 34.37 7.52
C ALA A 16 3.29 33.50 6.36
N SER A 17 2.42 32.53 6.66
CA SER A 17 1.71 31.76 5.63
C SER A 17 0.57 32.59 5.06
N THR A 18 0.77 33.09 3.85
CA THR A 18 -0.23 33.74 3.01
C THR A 18 -1.35 32.76 2.64
N LEU A 19 -2.61 33.19 2.82
CA LEU A 19 -3.80 32.55 2.27
C LEU A 19 -3.67 32.44 0.73
N GLY A 20 -3.64 31.21 0.22
CA GLY A 20 -3.86 30.89 -1.18
C GLY A 20 -5.27 30.36 -1.38
N LEU A 21 -6.19 31.21 -1.84
CA LEU A 21 -7.46 30.79 -2.43
C LEU A 21 -7.18 30.26 -3.83
N ALA A 22 -7.23 28.93 -4.00
CA ALA A 22 -7.36 28.32 -5.32
C ALA A 22 -8.82 27.87 -5.50
N ALA A 23 -9.55 28.64 -6.31
CA ALA A 23 -10.78 28.21 -6.94
C ALA A 23 -10.43 27.23 -8.08
N GLY A 24 -11.10 26.08 -8.12
CA GLY A 24 -11.02 25.10 -9.22
C GLY A 24 -12.26 24.20 -9.20
N CYS A 25 -12.88 24.01 -10.36
CA CYS A 25 -14.27 23.59 -10.57
C CYS A 25 -14.50 22.07 -10.71
N GLY A 26 -15.70 21.60 -10.33
CA GLY A 26 -16.46 20.46 -10.93
C GLY A 26 -15.93 19.05 -10.64
N ASP A 27 -16.67 18.06 -10.18
CA ASP A 27 -18.11 17.79 -10.32
C ASP A 27 -18.70 17.24 -9.01
N THR A 28 -19.75 17.87 -8.53
CA THR A 28 -20.66 17.24 -7.55
C THR A 28 -21.49 16.18 -8.28
N ILE A 29 -21.25 14.90 -7.96
CA ILE A 29 -22.18 13.83 -8.34
C ILE A 29 -23.51 14.11 -7.62
N VAL A 30 -24.49 14.57 -8.39
CA VAL A 30 -25.87 14.65 -7.95
C VAL A 30 -26.42 13.23 -7.92
N MET A 31 -26.49 12.63 -6.74
CA MET A 31 -27.36 11.47 -6.55
C MET A 31 -28.80 11.98 -6.63
N ASN A 32 -29.53 11.54 -7.65
CA ASN A 32 -30.99 11.68 -7.66
C ASN A 32 -31.55 10.84 -6.51
N PRO A 33 -32.23 11.44 -5.52
CA PRO A 33 -32.86 10.70 -4.45
C PRO A 33 -34.34 10.48 -4.79
N ASP A 34 -34.61 9.63 -5.78
CA ASP A 34 -35.94 9.07 -6.08
C ASP A 34 -35.69 7.73 -6.80
N GLY A 35 -36.03 6.53 -6.33
CA GLY A 35 -36.75 6.03 -5.16
C GLY A 35 -36.69 4.49 -5.20
N GLU A 36 -37.14 3.85 -4.13
CA GLU A 36 -37.45 2.41 -4.01
C GLU A 36 -36.23 1.46 -4.09
N GLY A 37 -35.69 0.93 -3.00
CA GLY A 37 -36.40 0.15 -1.98
C GLY A 37 -36.41 -1.33 -2.40
N GLY A 38 -35.62 -2.18 -1.73
CA GLY A 38 -35.67 -3.62 -1.97
C GLY A 38 -34.57 -4.42 -1.29
N GLY A 39 -34.68 -4.61 0.03
CA GLY A 39 -34.03 -5.74 0.68
C GLY A 39 -34.72 -7.05 0.29
N GLY A 40 -33.97 -8.16 0.30
CA GLY A 40 -34.55 -9.49 0.06
C GLY A 40 -33.51 -10.59 0.12
N GLU A 41 -33.46 -11.28 1.26
CA GLU A 41 -32.81 -12.56 1.49
C GLU A 41 -33.27 -13.66 0.52
N GLY A 42 -32.35 -14.59 0.21
CA GLY A 42 -32.60 -16.03 0.22
C GLY A 42 -33.43 -16.66 -0.91
N GLY A 43 -32.91 -17.79 -1.44
CA GLY A 43 -33.76 -18.90 -1.87
C GLY A 43 -33.63 -19.35 -3.32
N THR A 44 -33.03 -20.54 -3.46
CA THR A 44 -33.24 -21.55 -4.51
C THR A 44 -34.59 -21.48 -5.26
N GLY A 45 -34.53 -21.56 -6.60
CA GLY A 45 -35.71 -21.86 -7.41
C GLY A 45 -35.48 -21.74 -8.91
N LYS A 46 -35.17 -22.87 -9.55
CA LYS A 46 -35.22 -23.05 -11.02
C LYS A 46 -36.66 -22.84 -11.52
N PRO A 47 -36.87 -22.26 -12.72
CA PRO A 47 -37.96 -22.74 -13.56
C PRO A 47 -37.46 -23.11 -14.97
N ASP A 48 -37.94 -24.26 -15.43
CA ASP A 48 -37.80 -24.76 -16.79
C ASP A 48 -38.63 -23.95 -17.81
N ALA A 49 -38.12 -23.90 -19.04
CA ALA A 49 -38.74 -23.77 -20.35
C ALA A 49 -40.14 -23.10 -20.53
N GLY A 50 -40.23 -22.14 -21.47
CA GLY A 50 -41.50 -21.84 -22.16
C GLY A 50 -41.62 -20.49 -22.89
N THR A 51 -41.30 -20.51 -24.19
CA THR A 51 -42.00 -19.85 -25.32
C THR A 51 -42.53 -18.40 -25.21
N GLY A 52 -41.98 -17.53 -26.07
CA GLY A 52 -42.79 -16.67 -26.93
C GLY A 52 -43.10 -15.25 -26.43
N GLY A 53 -42.24 -14.30 -26.79
CA GLY A 53 -42.57 -12.89 -26.79
C GLY A 53 -41.62 -12.15 -27.71
N SER A 54 -42.12 -11.65 -28.84
CA SER A 54 -41.40 -10.70 -29.67
C SER A 54 -41.26 -9.39 -28.89
N HIS A 55 -40.16 -9.26 -28.17
CA HIS A 55 -39.64 -7.98 -27.73
C HIS A 55 -38.59 -7.55 -28.74
N VAL A 56 -38.66 -6.29 -29.16
CA VAL A 56 -37.65 -5.69 -30.02
C VAL A 56 -36.49 -5.40 -29.06
N ASP A 57 -35.64 -6.40 -28.84
CA ASP A 57 -34.51 -6.29 -27.92
C ASP A 57 -33.60 -5.17 -28.42
N GLY A 58 -33.39 -4.19 -27.54
CA GLY A 58 -32.48 -3.07 -27.75
C GLY A 58 -31.16 -3.59 -28.32
N GLY A 59 -30.70 -2.90 -29.36
CA GLY A 59 -29.68 -3.35 -30.28
C GLY A 59 -28.58 -4.19 -29.64
N ALA A 60 -28.35 -5.36 -30.25
CA ALA A 60 -27.23 -6.26 -30.05
C ALA A 60 -26.07 -5.57 -29.33
N ASP A 61 -25.81 -6.01 -28.10
CA ASP A 61 -24.65 -5.62 -27.30
C ASP A 61 -23.40 -5.64 -28.20
N ALA A 62 -23.04 -4.47 -28.73
CA ALA A 62 -22.15 -4.33 -29.88
C ALA A 62 -20.67 -4.44 -29.49
N LEU A 63 -20.39 -4.91 -28.29
CA LEU A 63 -19.05 -5.20 -27.81
C LEU A 63 -19.04 -6.67 -27.42
N GLN A 64 -18.34 -7.48 -28.21
CA GLN A 64 -18.02 -8.85 -27.82
C GLN A 64 -17.44 -8.83 -26.41
N GLU A 65 -18.02 -9.62 -25.51
CA GLU A 65 -17.49 -9.78 -24.15
C GLU A 65 -16.03 -10.23 -24.25
N TYR A 66 -15.13 -9.45 -23.65
CA TYR A 66 -13.72 -9.79 -23.63
C TYR A 66 -13.54 -11.07 -22.82
N VAL A 67 -13.05 -12.12 -23.47
CA VAL A 67 -12.65 -13.36 -22.79
C VAL A 67 -11.16 -13.26 -22.53
N ASP A 68 -10.79 -13.15 -21.25
CA ASP A 68 -9.41 -13.22 -20.82
C ASP A 68 -8.85 -14.61 -21.15
N PRO A 69 -7.82 -14.74 -22.01
CA PRO A 69 -7.20 -16.02 -22.30
C PRO A 69 -6.54 -16.65 -21.06
N GLY A 70 -6.36 -15.87 -19.98
CA GLY A 70 -5.70 -16.29 -18.76
C GLY A 70 -4.19 -16.41 -18.94
N CYS A 71 -3.49 -16.55 -17.83
CA CYS A 71 -2.09 -16.93 -17.83
C CYS A 71 -1.95 -18.44 -17.58
N PRO A 72 -0.93 -19.10 -18.18
CA PRO A 72 -0.58 -20.45 -17.80
C PRO A 72 -0.15 -20.50 -16.32
N ASP A 73 -0.19 -21.69 -15.71
CA ASP A 73 0.30 -21.89 -14.34
C ASP A 73 1.74 -21.36 -14.21
N GLN A 74 1.93 -20.40 -13.32
CA GLN A 74 3.23 -19.82 -13.01
C GLN A 74 4.00 -20.76 -12.07
N PRO A 75 5.32 -20.90 -12.23
CA PRO A 75 6.16 -21.51 -11.20
C PRO A 75 6.18 -20.64 -9.92
N PRO A 76 6.75 -21.14 -8.80
CA PRO A 76 6.86 -20.38 -7.57
C PRO A 76 7.59 -19.03 -7.78
N PRO A 77 7.29 -18.00 -6.97
CA PRO A 77 7.90 -16.70 -7.10
C PRO A 77 9.43 -16.74 -7.08
N LEU A 78 10.03 -15.84 -7.85
CA LEU A 78 11.47 -15.65 -7.85
C LEU A 78 11.88 -14.81 -6.64
N VAL A 79 12.99 -15.18 -6.00
CA VAL A 79 13.51 -14.49 -4.82
C VAL A 79 14.94 -14.00 -5.01
N ASP A 80 15.25 -12.80 -4.54
CA ASP A 80 16.60 -12.19 -4.58
C ASP A 80 16.90 -11.39 -3.29
N PHE A 81 17.55 -12.05 -2.34
CA PHE A 81 17.89 -11.48 -1.03
C PHE A 81 19.39 -11.19 -0.92
N GLN A 82 19.75 -9.90 -0.86
CA GLN A 82 21.12 -9.45 -0.61
C GLN A 82 21.42 -9.29 0.89
N CYS A 83 20.38 -9.19 1.71
CA CYS A 83 20.45 -8.95 3.15
C CYS A 83 19.20 -9.52 3.85
N ASP A 84 19.25 -9.70 5.17
CA ASP A 84 18.08 -10.06 5.98
C ASP A 84 17.31 -8.81 6.47
N PRO A 85 16.09 -8.55 5.96
CA PRO A 85 15.31 -7.36 6.34
C PRO A 85 14.82 -7.39 7.80
N TYR A 86 14.84 -8.53 8.48
CA TYR A 86 14.50 -8.61 9.90
C TYR A 86 15.71 -8.40 10.82
N SER A 87 16.92 -8.43 10.27
CA SER A 87 18.19 -8.34 11.02
C SER A 87 19.01 -7.13 10.59
N GLN A 88 18.55 -5.93 10.93
CA GLN A 88 19.24 -4.68 10.61
C GLN A 88 20.61 -4.58 11.32
N ASN A 89 21.60 -3.97 10.66
CA ASN A 89 22.96 -3.76 11.18
C ASN A 89 23.73 -5.05 11.54
N ASN A 90 23.38 -6.18 10.92
CA ASN A 90 24.09 -7.46 11.10
C ASN A 90 25.39 -7.59 10.28
N GLY A 91 25.70 -6.60 9.44
CA GLY A 91 26.86 -6.57 8.55
C GLY A 91 26.57 -6.94 7.09
N ASP A 92 25.31 -7.21 6.73
CA ASP A 92 24.91 -7.48 5.33
C ASP A 92 24.97 -6.20 4.47
N CYS A 93 24.62 -5.05 5.05
CA CYS A 93 24.64 -3.74 4.39
C CYS A 93 25.81 -2.87 4.87
N ALA A 94 26.20 -1.87 4.06
CA ALA A 94 27.25 -0.94 4.43
C ALA A 94 26.80 -0.03 5.60
N PRO A 95 27.73 0.68 6.27
CA PRO A 95 27.35 1.67 7.28
C PRO A 95 26.38 2.71 6.69
N GLU A 96 25.37 3.10 7.48
CA GLU A 96 24.28 4.02 7.08
C GLU A 96 23.29 3.44 6.05
N GLU A 97 23.42 2.16 5.69
CA GLU A 97 22.45 1.46 4.86
C GLU A 97 21.53 0.56 5.69
N GLY A 98 20.26 0.52 5.31
CA GLY A 98 19.27 -0.43 5.78
C GLY A 98 19.00 -1.53 4.75
N CYS A 99 18.50 -2.66 5.22
CA CYS A 99 18.00 -3.73 4.36
C CYS A 99 16.51 -3.54 4.11
N PHE A 100 16.12 -3.30 2.87
CA PHE A 100 14.75 -3.00 2.46
C PHE A 100 14.20 -4.07 1.55
N ILE A 101 12.97 -4.52 1.82
CA ILE A 101 12.24 -5.41 0.93
C ILE A 101 11.81 -4.69 -0.34
N TYR A 102 11.70 -5.43 -1.44
CA TYR A 102 11.19 -4.91 -2.70
C TYR A 102 10.39 -5.96 -3.46
N VAL A 103 9.54 -5.48 -4.36
CA VAL A 103 8.87 -6.27 -5.39
C VAL A 103 9.22 -5.67 -6.73
N GLN A 104 9.77 -6.47 -7.63
CA GLN A 104 9.91 -6.12 -9.03
C GLN A 104 8.78 -6.76 -9.82
N TYR A 105 7.85 -5.91 -10.26
CA TYR A 105 6.75 -6.32 -11.12
C TYR A 105 7.23 -6.63 -12.55
N PRO A 106 6.72 -7.71 -13.17
CA PRO A 106 7.06 -8.05 -14.54
C PRO A 106 6.53 -7.02 -15.54
N ALA A 107 7.20 -6.90 -16.69
CA ALA A 107 6.71 -6.08 -17.80
C ALA A 107 5.66 -6.80 -18.64
N GLU A 108 5.76 -8.13 -18.74
CA GLU A 108 4.83 -8.97 -19.47
C GLU A 108 3.57 -9.29 -18.63
N PRO A 109 2.38 -9.39 -19.24
CA PRO A 109 1.13 -9.70 -18.51
C PRO A 109 1.14 -11.02 -17.75
N CYS A 110 1.93 -11.99 -18.24
CA CYS A 110 2.16 -13.28 -17.59
C CYS A 110 3.63 -13.44 -17.17
N GLY A 111 4.32 -12.35 -16.87
CA GLY A 111 5.61 -12.47 -16.18
C GLY A 111 5.40 -12.78 -14.70
N GLN A 112 6.50 -12.99 -13.99
CA GLN A 112 6.49 -13.27 -12.55
C GLN A 112 7.08 -12.11 -11.78
N GLU A 113 6.53 -11.85 -10.60
CA GLU A 113 7.11 -10.93 -9.64
C GLU A 113 8.39 -11.52 -9.05
N ILE A 114 9.36 -10.65 -8.81
CA ILE A 114 10.57 -10.98 -8.06
C ILE A 114 10.48 -10.28 -6.71
N TYR A 115 10.48 -11.07 -5.64
CA TYR A 115 10.52 -10.56 -4.27
C TYR A 115 11.95 -10.58 -3.75
N GLY A 116 12.36 -9.58 -3.00
CA GLY A 116 13.73 -9.53 -2.55
C GLY A 116 13.99 -8.56 -1.43
N ALA A 117 15.25 -8.47 -1.04
CA ALA A 117 15.73 -7.42 -0.16
C ALA A 117 17.09 -6.91 -0.64
N LEU A 118 17.28 -5.59 -0.56
CA LEU A 118 18.49 -4.92 -1.02
C LEU A 118 18.94 -3.86 -0.02
N CYS A 119 20.23 -3.56 -0.03
CA CYS A 119 20.83 -2.52 0.79
C CYS A 119 20.68 -1.15 0.13
N GLN A 120 20.14 -0.18 0.87
CA GLN A 120 20.02 1.23 0.47
C GLN A 120 20.31 2.13 1.65
N LEU A 121 20.62 3.41 1.38
CA LEU A 121 20.73 4.42 2.42
C LEU A 121 19.45 4.48 3.26
N GLU A 122 19.59 4.42 4.58
CA GLU A 122 18.43 4.50 5.47
C GLU A 122 17.92 5.94 5.62
N GLY A 123 16.60 6.07 5.67
CA GLY A 123 15.95 7.35 5.94
C GLY A 123 15.73 7.56 7.45
N PRO A 124 15.35 8.78 7.86
CA PRO A 124 15.16 9.11 9.27
C PRO A 124 13.80 8.67 9.85
N SER A 125 12.81 8.34 9.01
CA SER A 125 11.42 8.13 9.44
C SER A 125 11.21 6.75 10.10
N GLY A 126 10.46 6.71 11.19
CA GLY A 126 10.15 5.50 11.96
C GLY A 126 8.66 5.13 11.94
N GLN A 127 8.24 4.27 12.87
CA GLN A 127 6.85 3.77 12.95
C GLN A 127 5.80 4.90 12.90
N GLY A 128 4.92 4.85 11.92
CA GLY A 128 3.80 5.78 11.75
C GLY A 128 4.16 7.13 11.11
N ASP A 129 5.45 7.40 10.89
CA ASP A 129 5.90 8.63 10.21
C ASP A 129 5.52 8.60 8.72
N PRO A 130 5.21 9.77 8.12
CA PRO A 130 4.85 9.84 6.71
C PRO A 130 6.01 9.49 5.79
N CYS A 131 5.70 8.89 4.65
CA CYS A 131 6.67 8.52 3.62
C CYS A 131 6.08 8.60 2.20
N PHE A 132 6.94 8.73 1.21
CA PHE A 132 6.69 8.66 -0.22
C PHE A 132 7.26 7.37 -0.83
N GLY A 133 8.19 6.71 -0.12
CA GLY A 133 8.75 5.41 -0.48
C GLY A 133 9.61 4.82 0.63
N SER A 134 10.03 3.56 0.47
CA SER A 134 10.76 2.81 1.51
C SER A 134 12.09 3.45 1.92
N PHE A 135 12.76 4.18 1.03
CA PHE A 135 14.06 4.82 1.30
C PHE A 135 13.99 5.99 2.30
N GLU A 136 12.80 6.50 2.62
CA GLU A 136 12.64 7.54 3.65
C GLU A 136 12.49 6.94 5.05
N CYS A 137 12.21 5.64 5.12
CA CYS A 137 12.11 4.90 6.35
C CYS A 137 13.48 4.40 6.82
N GLN A 138 13.62 4.22 8.14
CA GLN A 138 14.77 3.53 8.74
C GLN A 138 14.83 2.08 8.26
N GLY A 139 16.01 1.45 8.34
CA GLY A 139 16.14 0.02 8.07
C GLY A 139 15.18 -0.83 8.90
N GLY A 140 14.56 -1.83 8.28
CA GLY A 140 13.55 -2.69 8.93
C GLY A 140 12.14 -2.10 8.95
N PHE A 141 11.94 -0.95 8.31
CA PHE A 141 10.63 -0.37 8.04
C PHE A 141 10.33 -0.38 6.54
N VAL A 142 9.04 -0.42 6.22
CA VAL A 142 8.52 -0.33 4.84
C VAL A 142 7.47 0.76 4.77
N CYS A 143 7.46 1.52 3.66
CA CYS A 143 6.43 2.52 3.42
C CYS A 143 5.18 1.84 2.86
N VAL A 144 4.09 1.84 3.62
CA VAL A 144 2.81 1.23 3.22
C VAL A 144 1.73 2.29 3.08
N VAL A 145 0.76 2.03 2.21
CA VAL A 145 -0.42 2.90 2.04
C VAL A 145 -1.46 2.53 3.09
N THR A 146 -1.84 3.46 3.95
CA THR A 146 -2.88 3.26 4.98
C THR A 146 -4.07 4.19 4.76
N GLY A 147 -5.13 4.00 5.54
CA GLY A 147 -6.30 4.89 5.52
C GLY A 147 -5.99 6.34 5.95
N SER A 148 -4.85 6.59 6.61
CA SER A 148 -4.41 7.93 7.02
C SER A 148 -3.29 8.52 6.13
N GLY A 149 -2.94 7.85 5.03
CA GLY A 149 -1.84 8.22 4.15
C GLY A 149 -0.73 7.17 4.14
N ASN A 150 0.38 7.49 3.51
CA ASN A 150 1.52 6.58 3.45
C ASN A 150 2.35 6.69 4.73
N GLN A 151 2.68 5.55 5.35
CA GLN A 151 3.38 5.52 6.63
C GLN A 151 4.49 4.46 6.64
N CYS A 152 5.60 4.77 7.31
CA CYS A 152 6.63 3.80 7.60
C CYS A 152 6.13 2.85 8.70
N VAL A 153 6.14 1.54 8.44
CA VAL A 153 5.72 0.52 9.40
C VAL A 153 6.83 -0.51 9.58
N GLN A 154 7.01 -0.97 10.82
CA GLN A 154 8.01 -1.97 11.16
C GLN A 154 7.64 -3.29 10.47
N LEU A 155 8.62 -3.93 9.85
CA LEU A 155 8.46 -5.27 9.30
C LEU A 155 8.27 -6.30 10.43
N CYS A 156 7.39 -7.25 10.18
CA CYS A 156 7.13 -8.38 11.06
C CYS A 156 7.01 -9.70 10.28
N PRO A 157 7.36 -10.84 10.90
CA PRO A 157 7.11 -12.14 10.32
C PRO A 157 5.63 -12.51 10.50
N LEU A 158 4.98 -12.98 9.42
CA LEU A 158 3.58 -13.40 9.44
C LEU A 158 3.32 -14.67 10.28
N THR A 159 4.38 -15.38 10.66
CA THR A 159 4.30 -16.59 11.47
C THR A 159 5.24 -16.49 12.66
N GLY A 160 4.80 -17.00 13.82
CA GLY A 160 5.61 -17.01 15.03
C GLY A 160 5.34 -15.79 15.91
N ASN A 161 6.41 -15.19 16.44
CA ASN A 161 6.33 -13.97 17.23
C ASN A 161 6.43 -12.77 16.28
N ASP A 162 5.36 -11.98 16.18
CA ASP A 162 5.29 -10.83 15.29
C ASP A 162 6.32 -9.73 15.63
N GLY A 163 6.75 -9.64 16.89
CA GLY A 163 7.68 -8.61 17.33
C GLY A 163 7.13 -7.18 17.18
N CYS A 164 5.81 -7.03 17.02
CA CYS A 164 5.20 -5.72 16.84
C CYS A 164 5.16 -4.94 18.16
N PRO A 165 5.35 -3.61 18.12
CA PRO A 165 5.14 -2.76 19.27
C PRO A 165 3.75 -2.93 19.89
N ALA A 166 3.64 -2.67 21.19
CA ALA A 166 2.39 -2.81 21.91
C ALA A 166 1.28 -1.95 21.29
N GLY A 167 0.16 -2.59 20.93
CA GLY A 167 -0.99 -1.93 20.31
C GLY A 167 -1.03 -2.02 18.79
N LEU A 168 -0.03 -2.66 18.16
CA LEU A 168 -0.01 -2.95 16.73
C LEU A 168 -0.14 -4.45 16.48
N VAL A 169 -0.64 -4.81 15.30
CA VAL A 169 -0.79 -6.21 14.85
C VAL A 169 0.02 -6.41 13.57
N CYS A 170 0.64 -7.57 13.43
CA CYS A 170 1.30 -7.93 12.18
C CYS A 170 0.27 -8.32 11.12
N GLU A 171 0.12 -7.48 10.11
CA GLU A 171 -0.78 -7.72 8.98
C GLU A 171 0.04 -7.94 7.69
N PRO A 172 -0.42 -8.83 6.79
CA PRO A 172 0.19 -9.00 5.47
C PRO A 172 0.24 -7.68 4.68
N ILE A 173 1.36 -7.47 3.99
CA ILE A 173 1.56 -6.34 3.07
C ILE A 173 1.70 -6.84 1.63
N ASP A 174 1.80 -5.93 0.66
CA ASP A 174 1.92 -6.23 -0.79
C ASP A 174 3.24 -6.91 -1.19
N VAL A 175 3.97 -7.50 -0.25
CA VAL A 175 5.20 -8.27 -0.47
C VAL A 175 4.99 -9.65 0.14
N ASP A 176 5.01 -10.69 -0.69
CA ASP A 176 4.70 -12.05 -0.25
C ASP A 176 5.64 -12.51 0.87
N GLY A 177 5.05 -13.13 1.90
CA GLY A 177 5.77 -13.60 3.09
C GLY A 177 6.11 -12.53 4.13
N TYR A 178 5.85 -11.24 3.87
CA TYR A 178 6.12 -10.15 4.80
C TYR A 178 4.84 -9.57 5.41
N GLY A 179 4.97 -9.09 6.65
CA GLY A 179 3.95 -8.27 7.28
C GLY A 179 4.49 -6.92 7.74
N GLY A 180 3.57 -6.00 8.02
CA GLY A 180 3.84 -4.71 8.65
C GLY A 180 3.06 -4.59 9.97
N CYS A 181 3.65 -3.93 10.96
CA CYS A 181 2.99 -3.63 12.22
C CYS A 181 2.06 -2.41 12.06
N LEU A 182 0.75 -2.65 12.11
CA LEU A 182 -0.33 -1.66 11.89
C LEU A 182 -1.26 -1.52 13.10
#